data_AF-A0A2L2YYA1-F1
#
_entry.id   AF-A0A2L2YYA1-F1
#
_cell.length_a   1.000
_cell.length_b   1.000
_cell.length_c   1.000
_cell.angle_alpha   90.00
_cell.angle_beta   90.00
_cell.angle_gamma   90.00
#
_symmetry.space_group_name_H-M   'P 1'
#
loop_
_entity.id
_entity.type
_entity.pdbx_description
1 polymer ?
#
loop_
_entity_poly.entity_id
_entity_poly.type
_entity_poly.pdbx_seq_one_letter_code
_entity_poly.pdbx_strand_id
1 'polypeptide(L)' 'EASRLAMQNHDLVEGDIFGIDSTDRNAIPHKAKHWPNKKVPYINEGSLWDKKN' A
#
# COMPACT_ATOMS: atom_id res chain seq x y z
N GLU A 1 -5.56 -14.41 -11.68
CA GLU A 1 -4.94 -14.88 -10.41
C GLU A 1 -4.56 -13.76 -9.45
N ALA A 2 -3.86 -12.70 -9.88
CA ALA A 2 -3.45 -11.59 -9.02
C ALA A 2 -4.58 -10.97 -8.16
N SER A 3 -5.76 -10.73 -8.74
CA SER A 3 -6.92 -10.20 -8.01
C SER A 3 -7.45 -11.13 -6.91
N ARG A 4 -7.26 -12.46 -7.04
CA ARG A 4 -7.68 -13.42 -6.00
C ARG A 4 -6.72 -13.43 -4.81
N LEU A 5 -5.42 -13.22 -5.05
CA LEU A 5 -4.39 -13.18 -4.01
C LEU A 5 -4.51 -11.92 -3.14
N ALA A 6 -4.88 -10.78 -3.74
CA ALA A 6 -5.11 -9.53 -3.03
C ALA A 6 -6.23 -9.65 -1.98
N MET A 7 -7.24 -10.49 -2.20
CA MET A 7 -8.36 -10.65 -1.26
C MET A 7 -8.09 -11.63 -0.11
N GLN A 8 -6.90 -12.22 0.00
CA GLN A 8 -6.58 -13.26 0.99
C GLN A 8 -5.91 -12.74 2.26
N ASN A 9 -5.56 -11.45 2.34
CA ASN A 9 -4.97 -10.88 3.54
C ASN A 9 -6.07 -10.34 4.47
N HIS A 10 -6.58 -11.21 5.33
CA HIS A 10 -7.69 -10.91 6.24
C HIS A 10 -7.41 -9.75 7.22
N ASP A 11 -6.15 -9.41 7.45
CA ASP A 11 -5.72 -8.30 8.33
C ASP A 11 -5.64 -6.94 7.59
N LEU A 12 -5.85 -6.92 6.27
CA LEU A 12 -5.81 -5.72 5.44
C LEU A 12 -7.22 -5.20 5.17
N VAL A 13 -7.38 -3.88 5.21
CA VAL A 13 -8.60 -3.21 4.81
C VAL A 13 -8.76 -3.37 3.29
N GLU A 14 -9.95 -3.82 2.86
CA GLU A 14 -10.28 -4.12 1.46
C GLU A 14 -9.36 -5.17 0.78
N GLY A 15 -8.56 -5.88 1.58
CA GLY A 15 -7.68 -6.96 1.15
C GLY A 15 -6.24 -6.53 0.86
N ASP A 16 -6.00 -5.25 0.54
CA ASP A 16 -4.67 -4.78 0.10
C ASP A 16 -4.20 -3.46 0.75
N ILE A 17 -4.98 -2.87 1.67
CA ILE A 17 -4.64 -1.62 2.36
C ILE A 17 -4.25 -1.87 3.82
N PHE A 18 -3.03 -1.49 4.20
CA PHE A 18 -2.53 -1.59 5.57
C PHE A 18 -2.52 -0.25 6.30
N GLY A 19 -2.72 -0.28 7.63
CA GLY A 19 -2.45 0.88 8.50
C GLY A 19 -3.46 2.03 8.40
N ILE A 20 -4.66 1.78 7.85
CA ILE A 20 -5.76 2.74 7.85
C ILE A 20 -6.87 2.27 8.79
N ASP A 21 -7.61 3.21 9.37
CA ASP A 21 -8.87 2.88 10.04
C ASP A 21 -9.93 2.58 8.98
N SER A 22 -10.65 1.47 9.16
CA SER A 22 -11.76 1.00 8.34
C SER A 22 -12.91 2.01 8.13
N THR A 23 -12.94 3.07 8.93
CA THR A 23 -13.95 4.14 8.86
C THR A 23 -13.67 5.19 7.78
N ASP A 24 -12.44 5.30 7.27
CA ASP A 24 -12.02 6.35 6.33
C ASP A 24 -11.46 5.72 5.03
N ARG A 25 -12.37 5.23 4.17
CA ARG A 25 -12.02 4.25 3.13
C ARG A 25 -11.46 4.78 1.82
N ASN A 26 -11.67 6.05 1.47
CA ASN A 26 -11.49 6.48 0.06
C ASN A 26 -10.61 7.72 -0.17
N ALA A 27 -10.47 8.59 0.82
CA ALA A 27 -9.62 9.76 0.72
C ALA A 27 -8.88 9.94 2.04
N ILE A 28 -7.62 10.41 2.00
CA ILE A 28 -6.91 10.82 3.20
C ILE A 28 -7.09 12.34 3.33
N PRO A 29 -8.11 12.84 4.07
CA PRO A 29 -8.43 14.27 4.12
C PRO A 29 -7.37 15.07 4.88
N HIS A 30 -6.62 14.41 5.76
CA HIS A 30 -5.59 15.04 6.57
C HIS A 30 -4.33 15.33 5.75
N LYS A 31 -4.13 16.60 5.39
CA LYS A 31 -2.93 17.08 4.66
C LYS A 31 -1.61 16.67 5.30
N ALA A 32 -1.58 16.48 6.62
CA ALA A 32 -0.39 16.01 7.35
C ALA A 32 0.07 14.60 6.95
N LYS A 33 -0.82 13.79 6.36
CA LYS A 33 -0.51 12.45 5.85
C LYS A 33 -0.12 12.46 4.36
N HIS A 34 -0.06 13.63 3.71
CA HIS A 34 0.35 13.75 2.31
C HIS A 34 1.87 13.89 2.21
N TRP A 35 2.45 13.31 1.17
CA TRP A 35 3.86 13.50 0.87
C TRP A 35 4.18 14.98 0.56
N PRO A 36 5.25 15.55 1.16
CA PRO A 36 5.58 16.95 0.94
C PRO A 36 5.95 17.19 -0.52
N ASN A 37 5.61 18.38 -1.02
CA ASN A 37 5.92 18.81 -2.40
C ASN A 37 5.40 17.86 -3.49
N LYS A 38 4.41 17.00 -3.19
CA LYS A 38 3.87 15.99 -4.13
C LYS A 38 4.94 15.03 -4.66
N LYS A 39 5.99 14.77 -3.89
CA LYS A 39 7.10 13.86 -4.25
C LYS A 39 7.09 12.65 -3.32
N VAL A 40 7.00 11.46 -3.91
CA VAL A 40 7.06 10.19 -3.17
C VAL A 40 8.50 9.68 -3.17
N PRO A 41 9.22 9.72 -2.04
CA PRO A 41 10.54 9.11 -1.95
C PRO A 41 10.41 7.58 -1.95
N TYR A 42 11.35 6.90 -2.60
CA TYR A 42 11.39 5.44 -2.64
C TYR A 42 12.83 4.92 -2.59
N ILE A 43 12.98 3.66 -2.19
CA ILE A 43 14.23 2.89 -2.22
C ILE A 43 13.92 1.59 -2.95
N ASN A 44 14.79 1.21 -3.88
CA ASN A 44 14.70 -0.11 -4.53
C ASN A 44 15.49 -1.11 -3.69
N GLU A 45 14.78 -1.94 -2.93
CA GLU A 45 15.40 -3.00 -2.14
C GLU A 45 16.01 -4.08 -3.05
N GLY A 46 17.17 -4.63 -2.66
CA GLY A 46 17.91 -5.61 -3.45
C GLY A 46 17.11 -6.88 -3.74
N SER A 47 16.21 -7.28 -2.84
CA SER A 47 15.31 -8.43 -2.99
C SER A 47 14.33 -8.31 -4.16
N LEU A 48 14.08 -7.09 -4.67
CA LEU A 48 13.26 -6.86 -5.86
C LEU A 48 14.00 -7.17 -7.17
N TRP A 49 15.32 -7.34 -7.12
CA TRP A 49 16.18 -7.56 -8.28
C TRP A 49 16.60 -9.01 -8.49
N ASP A 50 16.43 -9.86 -7.47
CA ASP A 50 16.56 -11.30 -7.63
C ASP A 50 15.36 -11.82 -8.43
N LYS A 51 15.49 -11.78 -9.76
CA LYS A 51 14.67 -12.60 -10.66
C LYS A 51 14.91 -14.04 -10.25
N LYS A 52 13.97 -14.63 -9.51
CA LYS A 52 13.86 -16.09 -9.38
C LYS A 52 13.87 -16.67 -10.81
N ASN A 53 14.94 -17.37 -11.14
CA ASN A 53 14.99 -18.29 -12.27
C ASN A 53 13.94 -19.40 -12.08
#